data_AF-A0A1G3LBH8-F1
#
_entry.id   AF-A0A1G3LBH8-F1
#
_cell.length_a   1.000
_cell.length_b   1.000
_cell.length_c   1.000
_cell.angle_alpha   90.00
_cell.angle_beta   90.00
_cell.angle_gamma   90.00
#
_symmetry.space_group_name_H-M   'P 1'
#
loop_
_entity.id
_entity.type
_entity.pdbx_description
1 polymer ?
#
loop_
_entity_poly.entity_id
_entity_poly.type
_entity_poly.pdbx_seq_one_letter_code
_entity_poly.pdbx_strand_id
1 'polypeptide(L)'
;MSILNVTKVIANYDVSGADDVIICEADGSFTVTLPAAVVGRLLTFKNMGTGAVVIACQTGESVDGATTVQLGYWELLRMLCISEEGWTLV
;
A
#
# COMPACT_ATOMS: atom_id res chain seq x y z
N MET A 1 0.28 15.60 -18.43
CA MET A 1 0.81 15.42 -17.07
C MET A 1 -0.31 14.83 -16.26
N SER A 2 -0.25 13.55 -15.89
CA SER A 2 -1.22 13.01 -14.92
C SER A 2 -0.87 13.59 -13.57
N ILE A 3 -1.88 14.10 -12.86
CA ILE A 3 -1.72 14.46 -11.45
C ILE A 3 -1.86 13.18 -10.64
N LEU A 4 -0.96 12.96 -9.69
CA LEU A 4 -1.07 11.85 -8.75
C LEU A 4 -1.94 12.29 -7.57
N ASN A 5 -2.86 11.42 -7.18
CA ASN A 5 -3.66 11.62 -5.98
C ASN A 5 -2.87 11.13 -4.76
N VAL A 6 -2.64 12.07 -3.84
CA VAL A 6 -1.90 11.82 -2.59
C VAL A 6 -2.89 11.82 -1.43
N THR A 7 -2.91 10.72 -0.69
CA THR A 7 -3.80 10.52 0.46
C THR A 7 -2.96 10.30 1.72
N LYS A 8 -3.30 11.01 2.80
CA LYS A 8 -2.67 10.86 4.11
C LYS A 8 -3.54 10.03 5.04
N VAL A 9 -2.94 9.10 5.77
CA VAL A 9 -3.65 8.18 6.67
C VAL A 9 -2.93 8.05 8.00
N ILE A 10 -3.69 7.99 9.09
CA ILE A 10 -3.18 7.97 10.47
C ILE A 10 -3.72 6.78 11.30
N ALA A 11 -4.47 5.90 10.65
CA ALA A 11 -5.12 4.73 11.23
C ALA A 11 -5.38 3.70 10.12
N ASN A 12 -6.02 2.58 10.47
CA ASN A 12 -6.38 1.56 9.49
C ASN A 12 -7.11 2.16 8.28
N TYR A 13 -6.72 1.75 7.08
CA TYR A 13 -7.22 2.36 5.85
C TYR A 13 -7.34 1.34 4.71
N ASP A 14 -8.48 1.36 4.03
CA ASP A 14 -8.68 0.60 2.80
C ASP A 14 -8.40 1.52 1.60
N VAL A 15 -7.39 1.16 0.81
CA VAL A 15 -6.97 1.94 -0.36
C VAL A 15 -8.09 1.98 -1.39
N SER A 16 -8.45 3.18 -1.81
CA SER A 16 -9.51 3.41 -2.80
C SER A 16 -8.97 3.32 -4.23
N GLY A 17 -9.85 3.22 -5.22
CA GLY A 17 -9.49 3.27 -6.64
C GLY A 17 -8.87 4.59 -7.11
N ALA A 18 -9.02 5.67 -6.32
CA ALA A 18 -8.52 6.99 -6.67
C ALA A 18 -7.10 7.25 -6.17
N ASP A 19 -6.58 6.43 -5.25
CA ASP A 19 -5.27 6.66 -4.64
C ASP A 19 -4.13 6.19 -5.54
N ASP A 20 -3.07 7.01 -5.59
CA ASP A 20 -1.79 6.66 -6.21
C ASP A 20 -0.65 6.63 -5.17
N VAL A 21 -0.67 7.59 -4.24
CA VAL A 21 0.35 7.75 -3.20
C VAL A 21 -0.32 7.80 -1.82
N ILE A 22 0.06 6.88 -0.94
CA ILE A 22 -0.43 6.78 0.42
C ILE A 22 0.69 7.17 1.37
N ILE A 23 0.48 8.24 2.14
CA ILE A 23 1.38 8.71 3.18
C ILE A 23 0.83 8.27 4.54
N CYS A 24 1.53 7.34 5.17
CA CYS A 24 1.21 6.81 6.49
C CYS A 24 1.90 7.65 7.57
N GLU A 25 1.13 8.31 8.44
CA GLU A 25 1.63 9.30 9.40
C GLU A 25 1.01 9.05 10.80
N ALA A 26 1.28 7.87 11.37
CA ALA A 26 0.78 7.51 12.71
C ALA A 26 1.93 7.25 13.70
N ASP A 27 1.66 7.51 14.98
CA ASP A 27 2.58 7.24 16.10
C ASP A 27 2.55 5.77 16.58
N GLY A 28 1.75 4.93 15.92
CA GLY A 28 1.59 3.52 16.24
C GLY A 28 1.43 2.68 14.99
N SER A 29 1.49 1.36 15.16
CA SER A 29 1.30 0.42 14.06
C SER A 29 -0.16 0.33 13.65
N PHE A 30 -0.40 0.26 12.34
CA PHE A 30 -1.72 0.09 11.75
C PHE A 30 -1.62 -0.65 10.42
N THR A 31 -2.79 -1.02 9.88
CA THR A 31 -2.90 -1.78 8.63
C THR A 31 -3.46 -0.92 7.51
N VAL A 32 -2.83 -0.97 6.34
CA VAL A 32 -3.37 -0.44 5.10
C VAL A 32 -3.72 -1.61 4.19
N THR A 33 -5.00 -1.76 3.85
CA THR A 33 -5.48 -2.83 2.99
C THR A 33 -5.42 -2.37 1.54
N LEU A 34 -4.79 -3.17 0.67
CA LEU A 34 -4.77 -2.96 -0.77
C LEU A 34 -6.19 -3.03 -1.34
N PRO A 35 -6.44 -2.33 -2.46
CA PRO A 35 -7.65 -2.56 -3.23
C PRO A 35 -7.56 -3.92 -3.91
N ALA A 36 -8.67 -4.38 -4.50
CA ALA A 36 -8.62 -5.49 -5.43
C ALA A 36 -7.55 -5.24 -6.52
N ALA A 37 -6.81 -6.28 -6.89
CA ALA A 37 -5.75 -6.25 -7.86
C ALA A 37 -6.29 -5.79 -9.23
N VAL A 38 -5.73 -4.67 -9.73
CA VAL A 38 -6.02 -4.16 -11.07
C VAL A 38 -4.72 -4.13 -11.86
N VAL A 39 -4.60 -4.99 -12.86
CA VAL A 39 -3.36 -5.14 -13.64
C VAL A 39 -2.89 -3.80 -14.20
N GLY A 40 -1.60 -3.50 -14.04
CA GLY A 40 -0.97 -2.24 -14.44
C GLY A 40 -1.10 -1.12 -13.42
N ARG A 41 -1.83 -1.33 -12.31
CA ARG A 41 -1.92 -0.35 -11.23
C ARG A 41 -0.61 -0.25 -10.46
N LEU A 42 -0.16 0.98 -10.26
CA LEU A 42 1.03 1.31 -9.48
C LEU A 42 0.61 2.07 -8.22
N LEU A 43 1.03 1.58 -7.06
CA LEU A 43 0.81 2.25 -5.78
C LEU A 43 2.14 2.57 -5.12
N THR A 44 2.21 3.72 -4.45
CA THR A 44 3.36 4.11 -3.65
C THR A 44 2.92 4.33 -2.21
N PHE A 45 3.62 3.71 -1.27
CA PHE A 45 3.41 3.87 0.16
C PHE A 45 4.65 4.52 0.76
N LYS A 46 4.44 5.53 1.61
CA LYS A 46 5.50 6.14 2.40
C LYS A 46 5.10 6.12 3.86
N ASN A 47 5.92 5.52 4.71
CA ASN A 47 5.77 5.66 6.13
C ASN A 47 6.57 6.88 6.62
N MET A 48 5.86 7.87 7.13
CA MET A 48 6.40 9.07 7.79
C MET A 48 6.15 9.05 9.30
N GLY A 49 5.43 8.03 9.80
CA GLY A 49 5.19 7.81 11.22
C GLY A 49 6.32 7.08 11.92
N THR A 50 6.09 6.77 13.19
CA THR A 50 7.05 6.05 14.05
C THR A 50 6.73 4.56 14.19
N GLY A 51 5.47 4.18 13.97
CA GLY A 51 5.03 2.78 13.97
C GLY A 51 5.27 2.07 12.64
N ALA A 52 5.42 0.75 12.67
CA ALA A 52 5.45 -0.07 11.45
C ALA A 52 4.04 -0.17 10.85
N VAL A 53 3.94 -0.03 9.52
CA VAL A 53 2.67 -0.18 8.79
C VAL A 53 2.62 -1.56 8.16
N VAL A 54 1.51 -2.26 8.33
CA VAL A 54 1.25 -3.52 7.63
C VAL A 54 0.47 -3.21 6.36
N ILE A 55 1.04 -3.49 5.20
CA ILE A 55 0.33 -3.45 3.92
C ILE A 55 -0.28 -4.84 3.70
N ALA A 56 -1.60 -4.96 3.69
CA ALA A 56 -2.31 -6.22 3.59
C ALA A 56 -3.00 -6.37 2.23
N CYS A 57 -2.95 -7.56 1.65
CA CYS A 57 -3.68 -7.90 0.42
C CYS A 57 -5.16 -8.21 0.70
N GLN A 58 -5.99 -8.13 -0.34
CA GLN A 58 -7.34 -8.70 -0.28
C GLN A 58 -7.29 -10.23 -0.20
N THR A 59 -8.43 -10.84 0.16
CA THR A 59 -8.53 -12.30 0.25
C THR A 59 -8.29 -12.94 -1.12
N GLY A 60 -7.37 -13.90 -1.19
CA GLY A 60 -7.01 -14.59 -2.42
C GLY A 60 -5.89 -13.92 -3.21
N GLU A 61 -5.44 -12.73 -2.80
CA GLU A 61 -4.33 -12.02 -3.43
C GLU A 61 -3.04 -12.16 -2.62
N SER A 62 -1.92 -11.87 -3.28
CA SER A 62 -0.61 -11.84 -2.65
C SER A 62 0.26 -10.68 -3.14
N VAL A 63 1.27 -10.35 -2.34
CA VAL A 63 2.41 -9.52 -2.68
C VAL A 63 3.66 -10.39 -2.61
N ASP A 64 4.25 -10.69 -3.77
CA ASP A 64 5.40 -11.59 -3.92
C ASP A 64 5.26 -12.92 -3.13
N GLY A 65 4.05 -13.49 -3.15
CA GLY A 65 3.73 -14.77 -2.49
C GLY A 65 3.36 -14.66 -1.00
N ALA A 66 3.39 -13.47 -0.41
CA ALA A 66 2.91 -13.20 0.95
C ALA A 66 1.56 -12.49 0.95
N THR A 67 0.76 -12.63 2.00
CA THR A 67 -0.52 -11.91 2.13
C THR A 67 -0.35 -10.51 2.72
N THR A 68 0.84 -10.18 3.22
CA THR A 68 1.17 -8.89 3.85
C THR A 68 2.63 -8.54 3.64
N VAL A 69 2.94 -7.25 3.59
CA VAL A 69 4.30 -6.70 3.67
C VAL A 69 4.37 -5.68 4.80
N GLN A 70 5.47 -5.68 5.56
CA GLN A 70 5.71 -4.62 6.55
C GLN A 70 6.47 -3.47 5.91
N LEU A 71 6.06 -2.25 6.26
CA LEU A 71 6.73 -1.01 5.92
C LEU A 71 7.21 -0.34 7.21
N GLY A 72 8.53 -0.36 7.41
CA GLY A 72 9.20 0.19 8.58
C GLY A 72 9.12 1.72 8.65
N TYR A 73 9.64 2.28 9.76
CA TYR A 73 9.68 3.73 9.93
C TYR A 73 10.49 4.37 8.80
N TRP A 74 10.02 5.50 8.27
CA TRP A 74 10.73 6.26 7.24
C TRP A 74 11.01 5.51 5.93
N GLU A 75 10.45 4.33 5.72
CA GLU A 75 10.61 3.54 4.49
C GLU A 75 9.62 3.96 3.40
N LEU A 76 9.93 3.59 2.17
CA LEU A 76 9.08 3.77 0.99
C LEU A 76 8.96 2.44 0.27
N LEU A 77 7.75 2.11 -0.16
CA LEU A 77 7.41 0.91 -0.91
C LEU A 77 6.68 1.29 -2.19
N ARG A 78 7.03 0.66 -3.30
CA ARG A 78 6.25 0.75 -4.54
C ARG A 78 5.80 -0.64 -4.95
N MET A 79 4.56 -0.70 -5.43
CA MET A 79 3.91 -1.96 -5.77
C MET A 79 3.26 -1.84 -7.13
N LEU A 80 3.57 -2.79 -8.01
CA LEU A 80 2.93 -2.93 -9.32
C LEU A 80 2.03 -4.17 -9.29
N CYS A 81 0.78 -4.02 -9.68
CA CYS A 81 -0.09 -5.15 -9.94
C CYS A 81 0.25 -5.74 -11.31
N ILE A 82 0.80 -6.96 -11.32
CA ILE A 82 1.24 -7.65 -12.56
C ILE A 82 0.24 -8.70 -13.03
N SER A 83 -0.68 -9.11 -12.17
CA SER A 83 -1.71 -10.12 -12.46
C SER A 83 -2.96 -9.87 -11.62
N GLU A 84 -4.09 -10.47 -12.00
CA GLU A 84 -5.38 -10.30 -11.31
C GLU A 84 -5.39 -10.80 -9.84
N GLU A 85 -4.32 -11.46 -9.40
CA GLU A 85 -4.18 -12.02 -8.04
C GLU A 85 -2.87 -11.63 -7.35
N GLY A 86 -2.06 -10.75 -7.99
CA GLY A 86 -0.66 -10.60 -7.62
C GLY A 86 -0.12 -9.18 -7.75
N TRP A 87 0.28 -8.65 -6.61
CA TRP A 87 1.12 -7.46 -6.47
C TRP A 87 2.59 -7.88 -6.40
N THR A 88 3.47 -7.03 -6.93
CA THR A 88 4.92 -7.23 -6.88
C THR A 88 5.61 -5.95 -6.43
N LEU A 89 6.62 -6.10 -5.59
CA LEU A 89 7.46 -4.99 -5.15
C LEU A 89 8.40 -4.53 -6.26
N VAL A 90 8.54 -3.22 -6.47
CA VAL A 90 9.35 -2.62 -7.56
C VAL A 90 10.21 -1.45 -7.12
#